data_AF-A0A957Q3X7-F1
#
_entry.id   AF-A0A957Q3X7-F1
#
_cell.length_a   1.000
_cell.length_b   1.000
_cell.length_c   1.000
_cell.angle_alpha   90.00
_cell.angle_beta   90.00
_cell.angle_gamma   90.00
#
_symmetry.space_group_name_H-M   'P 1'
#
loop_
_entity.id
_entity.type
_entity.pdbx_description
1 polymer ?
#
loop_
_entity_poly.entity_id
_entity_poly.type
_entity_poly.pdbx_seq_one_letter_code
_entity_poly.pdbx_strand_id
1 'polypeptide(L)'
;MKTYVLLVGLIVALLVSGCIAPIQPLPAQPAPVATADTTDAEAAAPSDAELAAYTETVKASLIAHLWRWTTYRSDAENVTVDTPTDYTLTFLEDGTLEIKADCNNAAATYVVDGFTGGIEIGPATLAACVSDSRSDQFLQLLGKATQFIASDTQLIIILDADTSVMVLDTDITTAVTFCGDDALTINTVEDTLAPELSATLDQGLVSLVQSPPRPGPGAVMMIETAQGRYFKSIGVADVETCEPLAADSHYQIGSNTKMMTSAIIFQLQEEGVLSISDPLRQWLPDLAAQLPYGDQITIDMLLTHTSGLYDYFDVSDTDGATIADGETDKAMLTRAFTPQELVTLVADSGLSYFEPAAEGEWQYSNTGYILLGLIIE
;
A
#
# COMPACT_ATOMS: atom_id res chain seq x y z
N MET A 1 49.70 -13.36 18.85
CA MET A 1 49.83 -14.70 18.23
C MET A 1 48.69 -15.58 18.72
N LYS A 2 47.56 -15.55 18.02
CA LYS A 2 46.53 -16.59 18.08
C LYS A 2 46.06 -16.80 16.65
N THR A 3 46.12 -18.05 16.26
CA THR A 3 46.15 -18.56 14.88
C THR A 3 44.74 -18.57 14.30
N TYR A 4 44.54 -17.88 13.18
CA TYR A 4 43.40 -18.09 12.29
C TYR A 4 43.60 -19.42 11.56
N VAL A 5 42.69 -20.38 11.77
CA VAL A 5 42.62 -21.60 10.98
C VAL A 5 41.66 -21.34 9.82
N LEU A 6 42.23 -21.07 8.64
CA LEU A 6 41.56 -21.29 7.37
C LEU A 6 41.27 -22.79 7.22
N LEU A 7 40.05 -23.15 6.87
CA LEU A 7 39.77 -24.44 6.23
C LEU A 7 38.87 -24.21 5.02
N VAL A 8 39.50 -24.43 3.86
CA VAL A 8 38.92 -24.46 2.52
C VAL A 8 38.50 -25.90 2.20
N GLY A 9 37.36 -26.05 1.52
CA GLY A 9 36.92 -27.30 0.88
C GLY A 9 35.47 -27.60 1.25
N LEU A 10 34.54 -27.97 0.36
CA LEU A 10 34.65 -28.50 -1.00
C LEU A 10 33.23 -28.41 -1.60
N ILE A 11 33.10 -27.84 -2.80
CA ILE A 11 31.87 -27.92 -3.60
C ILE A 11 31.70 -29.36 -4.05
N VAL A 12 30.62 -30.02 -3.61
CA VAL A 12 30.14 -31.27 -4.20
C VAL A 12 28.75 -30.99 -4.76
N ALA A 13 28.69 -30.95 -6.09
CA ALA A 13 27.45 -31.05 -6.84
C ALA A 13 26.83 -32.44 -6.61
N LEU A 14 25.64 -32.48 -6.05
CA LEU A 14 24.77 -33.65 -6.05
C LEU A 14 23.55 -33.34 -6.91
N LEU A 15 23.63 -33.81 -8.16
CA LEU A 15 22.49 -34.06 -9.03
C LEU A 15 21.56 -35.04 -8.34
N VAL A 16 20.36 -34.60 -7.97
CA VAL A 16 19.23 -35.48 -7.72
C VAL A 16 18.21 -35.23 -8.82
N SER A 17 18.28 -36.10 -9.83
CA SER A 17 17.26 -36.28 -10.84
C SER A 17 16.23 -37.28 -10.30
N GLY A 18 14.94 -36.89 -10.30
CA GLY A 18 13.78 -37.72 -9.94
C GLY A 18 13.36 -37.51 -8.48
N CYS A 19 12.14 -37.09 -8.14
CA CYS A 19 10.85 -37.29 -8.79
C CYS A 19 10.02 -36.00 -8.79
N ILE A 20 9.61 -35.55 -9.98
CA ILE A 20 8.44 -34.66 -10.11
C ILE A 20 7.23 -35.55 -9.86
N ALA A 21 6.60 -35.40 -8.69
CA ALA A 21 5.26 -35.91 -8.49
C ALA A 21 4.32 -35.12 -9.43
N PRO A 22 3.40 -35.78 -10.15
CA PRO A 22 2.41 -35.06 -10.94
C PRO A 22 1.58 -34.19 -9.99
N ILE A 23 1.39 -32.92 -10.34
CA ILE A 23 0.44 -32.03 -9.68
C ILE A 23 -0.90 -32.76 -9.68
N GLN A 24 -1.35 -33.21 -8.50
CA GLN A 24 -2.69 -33.76 -8.38
C GLN A 24 -3.67 -32.62 -8.65
N PRO A 25 -4.71 -32.82 -9.48
CA PRO A 25 -5.76 -31.83 -9.61
C PRO A 25 -6.37 -31.59 -8.22
N LEU A 26 -6.63 -30.32 -7.91
CA LEU A 26 -7.34 -29.90 -6.70
C LEU A 26 -8.55 -30.83 -6.48
N PRO A 27 -8.76 -31.35 -5.25
CA PRO A 27 -9.95 -32.13 -4.96
C PRO A 27 -11.17 -31.28 -5.31
N ALA A 28 -12.14 -31.89 -6.00
CA ALA A 28 -13.41 -31.26 -6.29
C ALA A 28 -14.01 -30.72 -4.98
N GLN A 29 -14.48 -29.46 -5.00
CA GLN A 29 -15.18 -28.86 -3.88
C GLN A 29 -16.21 -29.84 -3.32
N PRO A 30 -16.22 -30.09 -2.00
CA PRO A 30 -17.30 -30.87 -1.41
C PRO A 30 -18.62 -30.16 -1.71
N ALA A 31 -19.63 -30.97 -2.09
CA ALA A 31 -20.98 -30.47 -2.27
C ALA A 31 -21.43 -29.69 -1.01
N PRO A 32 -22.14 -28.57 -1.17
CA PRO A 32 -22.53 -27.73 -0.04
C PRO A 32 -23.27 -28.59 0.99
N VAL A 33 -22.72 -28.61 2.21
CA VAL A 33 -23.39 -29.16 3.39
C VAL A 33 -24.64 -28.32 3.61
N ALA A 34 -25.79 -28.98 3.71
CA ALA A 34 -27.07 -28.33 3.96
C ALA A 34 -26.97 -27.40 5.17
N THR A 35 -27.05 -26.09 4.90
CA THR A 35 -27.19 -25.06 5.91
C THR A 35 -28.56 -25.22 6.57
N ALA A 36 -28.55 -25.14 7.90
CA ALA A 36 -29.77 -24.98 8.67
C ALA A 36 -30.43 -23.66 8.26
N ASP A 37 -31.66 -23.78 7.76
CA ASP A 37 -32.73 -22.80 7.67
C ASP A 37 -32.40 -21.36 8.12
N THR A 38 -31.76 -20.60 7.22
CA THR A 38 -31.82 -19.14 7.22
C THR A 38 -32.31 -18.73 5.85
N THR A 39 -33.57 -18.31 5.79
CA THR A 39 -34.23 -17.77 4.61
C THR A 39 -33.36 -16.75 3.90
N ASP A 40 -33.18 -16.94 2.59
CA ASP A 40 -32.51 -16.03 1.66
C ASP A 40 -33.04 -14.59 1.82
N ALA A 41 -32.18 -13.69 2.31
CA ALA A 41 -32.30 -12.27 2.07
C ALA A 41 -31.35 -11.93 0.92
N GLU A 42 -31.87 -11.96 -0.30
CA GLU A 42 -31.27 -11.27 -1.44
C GLU A 42 -30.99 -9.83 -1.01
N ALA A 43 -29.73 -9.38 -1.11
CA ALA A 43 -29.37 -8.00 -0.80
C ALA A 43 -30.30 -7.08 -1.59
N ALA A 44 -31.17 -6.35 -0.89
CA ALA A 44 -32.13 -5.48 -1.55
C ALA A 44 -31.37 -4.46 -2.41
N ALA A 45 -31.84 -4.23 -3.64
CA ALA A 45 -31.31 -3.16 -4.47
C ALA A 45 -31.36 -1.84 -3.70
N PRO A 46 -30.34 -0.97 -3.83
CA PRO A 46 -30.32 0.29 -3.12
C PRO A 46 -31.55 1.12 -3.47
N SER A 47 -32.13 1.75 -2.46
CA SER A 47 -33.26 2.66 -2.61
C SER A 47 -32.86 3.90 -3.41
N ASP A 48 -33.84 4.57 -4.02
CA ASP A 48 -33.62 5.83 -4.74
C ASP A 48 -32.93 6.90 -3.88
N ALA A 49 -33.18 6.89 -2.57
CA ALA A 49 -32.56 7.80 -1.62
C ALA A 49 -31.06 7.50 -1.40
N GLU A 50 -30.69 6.23 -1.32
CA GLU A 50 -29.29 5.79 -1.21
C GLU A 50 -28.52 6.09 -2.50
N LEU A 51 -29.15 5.89 -3.66
CA LEU A 51 -28.56 6.20 -4.96
C LEU A 51 -28.34 7.71 -5.13
N ALA A 52 -29.29 8.53 -4.67
CA ALA A 52 -29.15 9.98 -4.66
C ALA A 52 -28.03 10.45 -3.72
N ALA A 53 -27.93 9.89 -2.51
CA ALA A 53 -26.85 10.22 -1.58
C ALA A 53 -25.46 9.85 -2.13
N TYR A 54 -25.35 8.67 -2.77
CA TYR A 54 -24.12 8.25 -3.46
C TYR A 54 -23.77 9.21 -4.60
N THR A 55 -24.75 9.60 -5.41
CA THR A 55 -24.58 10.55 -6.52
C THR A 55 -23.98 11.86 -6.04
N GLU A 56 -24.53 12.44 -4.96
CA GLU A 56 -24.03 13.71 -4.41
C GLU A 56 -22.62 13.56 -3.82
N THR A 57 -22.33 12.43 -3.18
CA THR A 57 -20.98 12.13 -2.66
C THR A 57 -19.94 12.09 -3.79
N VAL A 58 -20.22 11.32 -4.85
CA VAL A 58 -19.29 11.22 -5.99
C VAL A 58 -19.12 12.58 -6.67
N LYS A 59 -20.20 13.33 -6.90
CA LYS A 59 -20.11 14.68 -7.47
C LYS A 59 -19.26 15.61 -6.61
N ALA A 60 -19.44 15.59 -5.29
CA ALA A 60 -18.67 16.42 -4.37
C ALA A 60 -17.16 16.11 -4.48
N SER A 61 -16.78 14.82 -4.48
CA SER A 61 -15.37 14.41 -4.66
C SER A 61 -14.83 14.82 -6.04
N LEU A 62 -15.59 14.62 -7.12
CA LEU A 62 -15.15 14.99 -8.47
C LEU A 62 -14.80 16.48 -8.59
N ILE A 63 -15.64 17.35 -8.03
CA ILE A 63 -15.52 18.81 -8.12
C ILE A 63 -14.44 19.36 -7.19
N ALA A 64 -14.14 18.67 -6.08
CA ALA A 64 -13.20 19.14 -5.07
C ALA A 64 -11.73 19.15 -5.53
N HIS A 65 -11.39 18.47 -6.64
CA HIS A 65 -10.00 18.17 -6.98
C HIS A 65 -9.62 18.42 -8.44
N LEU A 66 -8.33 18.70 -8.64
CA LEU A 66 -7.68 18.62 -9.95
C LEU A 66 -7.15 17.19 -10.12
N TRP A 67 -7.73 16.45 -11.06
CA TRP A 67 -7.37 15.06 -11.32
C TRP A 67 -6.29 14.95 -12.39
N ARG A 68 -5.35 14.02 -12.23
CA ARG A 68 -4.24 13.82 -13.17
C ARG A 68 -4.15 12.37 -13.60
N TRP A 69 -4.13 12.10 -14.90
CA TRP A 69 -4.17 10.72 -15.43
C TRP A 69 -2.84 10.00 -15.22
N THR A 70 -2.87 8.93 -14.42
CA THR A 70 -1.67 8.15 -14.06
C THR A 70 -1.62 6.81 -14.78
N THR A 71 -2.77 6.16 -14.96
CA THR A 71 -2.83 4.80 -15.51
C THR A 71 -4.06 4.57 -16.40
N TYR A 72 -3.91 3.74 -17.42
CA TYR A 72 -5.01 3.08 -18.11
C TYR A 72 -4.80 1.57 -18.09
N ARG A 73 -5.83 0.79 -17.75
CA ARG A 73 -5.78 -0.67 -17.69
C ARG A 73 -6.94 -1.27 -18.46
N SER A 74 -6.65 -2.36 -19.16
CA SER A 74 -7.60 -3.24 -19.82
C SER A 74 -7.01 -4.65 -19.86
N ASP A 75 -7.79 -5.63 -20.29
CA ASP A 75 -7.28 -7.00 -20.52
C ASP A 75 -6.15 -7.07 -21.56
N ALA A 76 -6.12 -6.13 -22.51
CA ALA A 76 -5.17 -6.13 -23.62
C ALA A 76 -3.95 -5.24 -23.38
N GLU A 77 -4.08 -4.22 -22.55
CA GLU A 77 -3.09 -3.14 -22.43
C GLU A 77 -3.10 -2.55 -21.01
N ASN A 78 -1.90 -2.31 -20.47
CA ASN A 78 -1.69 -1.55 -19.24
C ASN A 78 -0.68 -0.44 -19.54
N VAL A 79 -1.11 0.81 -19.40
CA VAL A 79 -0.36 2.01 -19.75
C VAL A 79 -0.15 2.83 -18.48
N THR A 80 1.11 3.16 -18.21
CA THR A 80 1.47 4.21 -17.26
C THR A 80 1.72 5.51 -18.01
N VAL A 81 1.24 6.62 -17.47
CA VAL A 81 1.41 7.96 -18.04
C VAL A 81 2.64 8.59 -17.43
N ASP A 82 3.62 8.93 -18.26
CA ASP A 82 4.92 9.45 -17.81
C ASP A 82 4.84 10.90 -17.30
N THR A 83 3.92 11.71 -17.85
CA THR A 83 3.69 13.10 -17.42
C THR A 83 2.22 13.37 -17.04
N PRO A 84 1.70 12.82 -15.94
CA PRO A 84 0.29 12.98 -15.58
C PRO A 84 -0.18 14.44 -15.41
N THR A 85 0.73 15.37 -15.08
CA THR A 85 0.46 16.82 -15.00
C THR A 85 0.08 17.46 -16.34
N ASP A 86 0.30 16.74 -17.43
CA ASP A 86 -0.11 17.13 -18.77
C ASP A 86 -1.52 16.66 -19.12
N TYR A 87 -2.09 15.72 -18.36
CA TYR A 87 -3.40 15.14 -18.63
C TYR A 87 -4.31 15.34 -17.43
N THR A 88 -5.03 16.47 -17.39
CA THR A 88 -5.78 16.88 -16.20
C THR A 88 -7.26 17.06 -16.45
N LEU A 89 -8.07 16.79 -15.41
CA LEU A 89 -9.51 17.02 -15.39
C LEU A 89 -9.89 17.94 -14.24
N THR A 90 -10.71 18.95 -14.52
CA THR A 90 -11.35 19.81 -13.51
C THR A 90 -12.86 19.77 -13.71
N PHE A 91 -13.57 19.09 -12.80
CA PHE A 91 -15.03 19.03 -12.82
C PHE A 91 -15.64 20.27 -12.17
N LEU A 92 -16.70 20.82 -12.75
CA LEU A 92 -17.36 22.04 -12.28
C LEU A 92 -18.80 21.75 -11.85
N GLU A 93 -19.29 22.48 -10.84
CA GLU A 93 -20.63 22.29 -10.25
C GLU A 93 -21.79 22.38 -11.27
N ASP A 94 -21.59 23.06 -12.40
CA ASP A 94 -22.60 23.23 -13.44
C ASP A 94 -22.70 22.04 -14.42
N GLY A 95 -21.94 20.96 -14.17
CA GLY A 95 -21.90 19.77 -15.03
C GLY A 95 -20.95 19.90 -16.21
N THR A 96 -20.10 20.93 -16.23
CA THR A 96 -19.03 21.07 -17.22
C THR A 96 -17.70 20.52 -16.70
N LEU A 97 -16.83 20.15 -17.62
CA LEU A 97 -15.51 19.55 -17.36
C LEU A 97 -14.48 20.26 -18.24
N GLU A 98 -13.44 20.80 -17.60
CA GLU A 98 -12.26 21.32 -18.29
C GLU A 98 -11.18 20.23 -18.38
N ILE A 99 -10.61 20.07 -19.57
CA ILE A 99 -9.63 19.03 -19.86
C ILE A 99 -8.36 19.67 -20.40
N LYS A 100 -7.22 19.36 -19.78
CA LYS A 100 -5.90 19.53 -20.41
C LYS A 100 -5.46 18.16 -20.93
N ALA A 101 -5.16 18.08 -22.21
CA ALA A 101 -4.66 16.90 -22.90
C ALA A 101 -3.32 17.24 -23.54
N ASP A 102 -2.28 17.25 -22.71
CA ASP A 102 -0.94 17.72 -23.04
C ASP A 102 -0.94 19.14 -23.63
N CYS A 103 -0.66 19.27 -24.92
CA CYS A 103 -0.63 20.56 -25.59
C CYS A 103 -2.03 21.07 -25.97
N ASN A 104 -3.07 20.23 -25.83
CA ASN A 104 -4.44 20.55 -26.15
C ASN A 104 -5.28 20.85 -24.90
N ASN A 105 -6.32 21.64 -25.08
CA ASN A 105 -7.36 21.85 -24.08
C ASN A 105 -8.72 21.53 -24.70
N ALA A 106 -9.62 20.94 -23.93
CA ALA A 106 -10.98 20.63 -24.37
C ALA A 106 -11.99 21.02 -23.29
N ALA A 107 -13.18 21.42 -23.73
CA ALA A 107 -14.35 21.51 -22.87
C ALA A 107 -15.17 20.24 -23.04
N ALA A 108 -15.80 19.79 -21.96
CA ALA A 108 -16.71 18.64 -21.95
C ALA A 108 -17.87 18.88 -20.99
N THR A 109 -18.88 18.02 -21.07
CA THR A 109 -19.91 17.90 -20.03
C THR A 109 -19.80 16.53 -19.38
N TYR A 110 -20.25 16.43 -18.13
CA TYR A 110 -20.30 15.16 -17.42
C TYR A 110 -21.63 14.98 -16.71
N VAL A 111 -22.02 13.72 -16.53
CA VAL A 111 -23.22 13.33 -15.79
C VAL A 111 -22.87 12.25 -14.79
N VAL A 112 -23.49 12.30 -13.61
CA VAL A 112 -23.44 11.26 -12.58
C VAL A 112 -24.87 11.04 -12.12
N ASP A 113 -25.35 9.80 -12.27
CA ASP A 113 -26.67 9.33 -11.86
C ASP A 113 -26.53 7.94 -11.23
N GLY A 114 -26.48 7.91 -9.91
CA GLY A 114 -26.18 6.70 -9.16
C GLY A 114 -24.81 6.12 -9.50
N PHE A 115 -24.81 4.84 -9.86
CA PHE A 115 -23.60 4.14 -10.32
C PHE A 115 -23.30 4.35 -11.81
N THR A 116 -24.09 5.16 -12.50
CA THR A 116 -23.88 5.47 -13.92
C THR A 116 -23.38 6.89 -14.10
N GLY A 117 -22.64 7.11 -15.17
CA GLY A 117 -22.18 8.42 -15.56
C GLY A 117 -21.66 8.44 -16.98
N GLY A 118 -21.05 9.56 -17.35
CA GLY A 118 -20.35 9.67 -18.63
C GLY A 118 -19.76 11.05 -18.84
N ILE A 119 -18.91 11.14 -19.85
CA ILE A 119 -18.29 12.38 -20.32
C ILE A 119 -18.62 12.54 -21.80
N GLU A 120 -19.18 13.69 -22.17
CA GLU A 120 -19.37 14.09 -23.56
C GLU A 120 -18.30 15.13 -23.93
N ILE A 121 -17.33 14.72 -24.74
CA ILE A 121 -16.23 15.58 -25.18
C ILE A 121 -16.77 16.63 -26.16
N GLY A 122 -16.58 17.90 -25.81
CA GLY A 122 -16.90 19.05 -26.63
C GLY A 122 -15.73 19.50 -27.50
N PRO A 123 -15.70 20.78 -27.92
CA PRO A 123 -14.61 21.31 -28.73
C PRO A 123 -13.26 21.21 -28.03
N ALA A 124 -12.26 20.75 -28.78
CA ALA A 124 -10.86 20.72 -28.35
C ALA A 124 -10.00 21.59 -29.27
N THR A 125 -8.91 22.13 -28.74
CA THR A 125 -7.84 22.67 -29.58
C THR A 125 -7.22 21.54 -30.41
N LEU A 126 -6.70 21.88 -31.59
CA LEU A 126 -6.08 20.93 -32.53
C LEU A 126 -4.60 21.29 -32.74
N ALA A 127 -3.86 21.46 -31.65
CA ALA A 127 -2.43 21.62 -31.69
C ALA A 127 -1.77 20.26 -31.94
N ALA A 128 -0.70 20.27 -32.74
CA ALA A 128 0.14 19.09 -32.94
C ALA A 128 1.07 18.95 -31.73
N CYS A 129 0.77 18.03 -30.84
CA CYS A 129 1.61 17.74 -29.69
C CYS A 129 2.89 17.01 -30.11
N VAL A 130 3.82 16.87 -29.17
CA VAL A 130 5.05 16.09 -29.36
C VAL A 130 4.73 14.63 -29.68
N SER A 131 5.67 13.92 -30.32
CA SER A 131 5.42 12.59 -30.90
C SER A 131 5.08 11.49 -29.90
N ASP A 132 5.43 11.67 -28.63
CA ASP A 132 5.17 10.81 -27.49
C ASP A 132 3.91 11.21 -26.71
N SER A 133 3.24 12.29 -27.11
CA SER A 133 1.98 12.74 -26.52
C SER A 133 0.88 11.69 -26.66
N ARG A 134 0.08 11.57 -25.59
CA ARG A 134 -1.12 10.75 -25.51
C ARG A 134 -2.40 11.57 -25.57
N SER A 135 -2.34 12.83 -26.03
CA SER A 135 -3.51 13.74 -26.11
C SER A 135 -4.75 13.07 -26.73
N ASP A 136 -4.59 12.47 -27.91
CA ASP A 136 -5.70 11.83 -28.63
C ASP A 136 -6.24 10.61 -27.90
N GLN A 137 -5.34 9.79 -27.32
CA GLN A 137 -5.73 8.61 -26.55
C GLN A 137 -6.51 9.02 -25.30
N PHE A 138 -6.04 10.03 -24.58
CA PHE A 138 -6.67 10.53 -23.37
C PHE A 138 -8.11 10.98 -23.65
N LEU A 139 -8.32 11.84 -24.66
CA LEU A 139 -9.65 12.32 -25.03
C LEU A 139 -10.58 11.19 -25.52
N GLN A 140 -10.05 10.21 -26.26
CA GLN A 140 -10.83 9.06 -26.72
C GLN A 140 -11.28 8.14 -25.57
N LEU A 141 -10.42 7.93 -24.57
CA LEU A 141 -10.77 7.11 -23.40
C LEU A 141 -11.81 7.82 -22.53
N LEU A 142 -11.66 9.13 -22.29
CA LEU A 142 -12.65 9.90 -21.52
C LEU A 142 -14.04 9.85 -22.14
N GLY A 143 -14.15 9.95 -23.47
CA GLY A 143 -15.42 9.84 -24.18
C GLY A 143 -16.11 8.47 -24.07
N LYS A 144 -15.46 7.47 -23.45
CA LYS A 144 -16.01 6.14 -23.18
C LYS A 144 -16.40 5.93 -21.72
N ALA A 145 -16.31 6.96 -20.88
CA ALA A 145 -16.67 6.86 -19.46
C ALA A 145 -18.13 6.42 -19.29
N THR A 146 -18.35 5.43 -18.42
CA THR A 146 -19.68 4.89 -18.09
C THR A 146 -19.98 4.96 -16.59
N GLN A 147 -18.95 5.05 -15.76
CA GLN A 147 -19.07 5.15 -14.30
C GLN A 147 -17.85 5.85 -13.69
N PHE A 148 -18.10 6.56 -12.60
CA PHE A 148 -17.07 7.19 -11.76
C PHE A 148 -17.07 6.55 -10.37
N ILE A 149 -15.89 6.26 -9.87
CA ILE A 149 -15.63 5.92 -8.47
C ILE A 149 -14.59 6.93 -8.00
N ALA A 150 -14.99 7.83 -7.11
CA ALA A 150 -14.16 8.93 -6.65
C ALA A 150 -14.00 8.86 -5.13
N SER A 151 -12.79 9.18 -4.67
CA SER A 151 -12.40 9.43 -3.28
C SER A 151 -11.71 10.80 -3.22
N ASP A 152 -11.05 11.14 -2.11
CA ASP A 152 -10.31 12.41 -2.02
C ASP A 152 -8.94 12.38 -2.72
N THR A 153 -8.41 11.18 -3.00
CA THR A 153 -7.06 10.99 -3.57
C THR A 153 -7.06 10.36 -4.95
N GLN A 154 -8.08 9.58 -5.26
CA GLN A 154 -8.15 8.79 -6.48
C GLN A 154 -9.53 8.83 -7.13
N LEU A 155 -9.50 8.92 -8.46
CA LEU A 155 -10.63 8.79 -9.36
C LEU A 155 -10.37 7.61 -10.29
N ILE A 156 -11.30 6.67 -10.29
CA ILE A 156 -11.37 5.56 -11.24
C ILE A 156 -12.54 5.83 -12.18
N ILE A 157 -12.24 5.88 -13.47
CA ILE A 157 -13.25 6.00 -14.54
C ILE A 157 -13.36 4.63 -15.21
N ILE A 158 -14.52 4.00 -15.10
CA ILE A 158 -14.82 2.75 -15.80
C ILE A 158 -15.31 3.10 -17.20
N LEU A 159 -14.84 2.33 -18.19
CA LEU A 159 -15.13 2.56 -19.61
C LEU A 159 -16.16 1.54 -20.16
N ASP A 160 -16.64 1.77 -21.38
CA ASP A 160 -17.64 0.95 -22.09
C ASP A 160 -17.24 -0.51 -22.42
N ALA A 161 -15.99 -0.91 -22.13
CA ALA A 161 -15.47 -2.25 -22.36
C ALA A 161 -15.25 -3.01 -21.04
N ASP A 162 -15.63 -4.31 -21.02
CA ASP A 162 -15.48 -5.18 -19.84
C ASP A 162 -14.06 -5.05 -19.26
N THR A 163 -13.97 -4.54 -18.03
CA THR A 163 -12.76 -4.34 -17.18
C THR A 163 -11.85 -3.14 -17.49
N SER A 164 -12.13 -2.32 -18.50
CA SER A 164 -11.23 -1.19 -18.83
C SER A 164 -11.43 0.01 -17.89
N VAL A 165 -10.33 0.53 -17.33
CA VAL A 165 -10.35 1.65 -16.38
C VAL A 165 -9.27 2.68 -16.66
N MET A 166 -9.58 3.95 -16.41
CA MET A 166 -8.60 5.01 -16.22
C MET A 166 -8.47 5.32 -14.73
N VAL A 167 -7.24 5.53 -14.27
CA VAL A 167 -6.94 5.94 -12.90
C VAL A 167 -6.33 7.34 -12.94
N LEU A 168 -6.88 8.24 -12.15
CA LEU A 168 -6.40 9.60 -11.97
C LEU A 168 -6.22 9.89 -10.49
N ASP A 169 -5.20 10.66 -10.13
CA ASP A 169 -4.88 10.96 -8.74
C ASP A 169 -4.83 12.48 -8.50
N THR A 170 -5.19 12.93 -7.29
CA THR A 170 -5.26 14.36 -6.91
C THR A 170 -3.91 14.91 -6.47
N ASP A 171 -3.04 14.06 -5.94
CA ASP A 171 -1.68 14.36 -5.54
C ASP A 171 -0.68 13.51 -6.32
N ILE A 172 0.21 14.19 -7.02
CA ILE A 172 1.43 13.58 -7.56
C ILE A 172 2.57 14.24 -6.82
N THR A 173 2.78 13.78 -5.60
CA THR A 173 3.84 14.26 -4.72
C THR A 173 5.19 13.78 -5.24
N THR A 174 5.78 14.51 -6.20
CA THR A 174 7.23 14.42 -6.46
C THR A 174 7.92 15.57 -5.74
N ALA A 175 9.12 15.31 -5.19
CA ALA A 175 10.00 16.33 -4.62
C ALA A 175 10.28 17.50 -5.58
N VAL A 176 10.28 17.19 -6.89
CA VAL A 176 10.56 18.11 -7.99
C VAL A 176 9.51 19.21 -8.11
N THR A 177 8.24 18.89 -7.87
CA THR A 177 7.13 19.85 -8.00
C THR A 177 7.23 21.02 -7.02
N PHE A 178 7.83 20.81 -5.84
CA PHE A 178 7.94 21.82 -4.78
C PHE A 178 9.32 22.48 -4.71
N CYS A 179 10.38 21.70 -4.94
CA CYS A 179 11.76 22.12 -4.65
C CYS A 179 12.63 22.33 -5.89
N GLY A 180 12.06 22.15 -7.09
CA GLY A 180 12.75 22.31 -8.37
C GLY A 180 13.72 21.17 -8.69
N ASP A 181 14.46 21.31 -9.78
CA ASP A 181 15.34 20.27 -10.32
C ASP A 181 16.48 19.87 -9.36
N ASP A 182 16.83 20.75 -8.41
CA ASP A 182 17.85 20.48 -7.40
C ASP A 182 17.48 19.26 -6.52
N ALA A 183 16.18 18.97 -6.35
CA ALA A 183 15.69 17.78 -5.65
C ALA A 183 16.04 16.46 -6.37
N LEU A 184 16.42 16.49 -7.66
CA LEU A 184 16.86 15.32 -8.41
C LEU A 184 18.37 15.10 -8.34
N THR A 185 19.09 15.95 -7.61
CA THR A 185 20.54 15.78 -7.44
C THR A 185 20.81 14.57 -6.57
N ILE A 186 21.43 13.55 -7.15
CA ILE A 186 21.90 12.38 -6.42
C ILE A 186 23.08 12.79 -5.53
N ASN A 187 22.93 12.62 -4.23
CA ASN A 187 24.01 12.73 -3.26
C ASN A 187 24.70 11.38 -3.11
N THR A 188 26.00 11.33 -3.44
CA THR A 188 26.81 10.10 -3.37
C THR A 188 27.64 10.07 -2.09
N VAL A 189 27.36 9.10 -1.22
CA VAL A 189 28.20 8.83 -0.04
C VAL A 189 29.34 7.91 -0.40
N GLU A 190 29.03 6.81 -1.10
CA GLU A 190 30.03 5.85 -1.55
C GLU A 190 29.57 5.17 -2.83
N ASP A 191 30.47 5.04 -3.79
CA ASP A 191 30.22 4.26 -5.00
C ASP A 191 31.53 3.65 -5.51
N THR A 192 31.62 2.33 -5.37
CA THR A 192 32.74 1.54 -5.87
C THR A 192 32.28 0.49 -6.86
N LEU A 193 31.03 0.53 -7.31
CA LEU A 193 30.50 -0.41 -8.30
C LEU A 193 31.02 -0.08 -9.70
N ALA A 194 30.87 -1.03 -10.61
CA ALA A 194 31.18 -0.80 -12.02
C ALA A 194 30.30 0.34 -12.57
N PRO A 195 30.84 1.26 -13.40
CA PRO A 195 30.09 2.44 -13.84
C PRO A 195 28.75 2.15 -14.50
N GLU A 196 28.64 1.06 -15.27
CA GLU A 196 27.38 0.65 -15.91
C GLU A 196 26.31 0.23 -14.90
N LEU A 197 26.71 -0.47 -13.83
CA LEU A 197 25.80 -0.88 -12.77
C LEU A 197 25.40 0.33 -11.92
N SER A 198 26.36 1.19 -11.57
CA SER A 198 26.09 2.44 -10.86
C SER A 198 25.09 3.32 -11.61
N ALA A 199 25.29 3.54 -12.92
CA ALA A 199 24.36 4.31 -13.74
C ALA A 199 22.95 3.71 -13.81
N THR A 200 22.84 2.37 -13.78
CA THR A 200 21.54 1.67 -13.73
C THR A 200 20.83 1.93 -12.40
N LEU A 201 21.59 1.89 -11.30
CA LEU A 201 21.05 2.16 -9.96
C LEU A 201 20.68 3.63 -9.77
N ASP A 202 21.44 4.56 -10.35
CA ASP A 202 21.12 5.99 -10.37
C ASP A 202 19.76 6.23 -11.06
N GLN A 203 19.50 5.57 -12.19
CA GLN A 203 18.20 5.63 -12.89
C GLN A 203 17.07 5.07 -12.03
N GLY A 204 17.29 3.94 -11.35
CA GLY A 204 16.32 3.37 -10.43
C GLY A 204 16.01 4.30 -9.26
N LEU A 205 17.04 4.94 -8.70
CA LEU A 205 16.91 5.88 -7.59
C LEU A 205 16.12 7.14 -8.00
N VAL A 206 16.37 7.67 -9.20
CA VAL A 206 15.58 8.75 -9.82
C VAL A 206 14.13 8.33 -10.03
N SER A 207 13.89 7.12 -10.54
CA SER A 207 12.54 6.60 -10.73
C SER A 207 11.76 6.51 -9.42
N LEU A 208 12.38 6.17 -8.28
CA LEU A 208 11.69 6.12 -6.99
C LEU A 208 11.11 7.47 -6.52
N VAL A 209 11.68 8.59 -6.95
CA VAL A 209 11.22 9.95 -6.58
C VAL A 209 10.41 10.65 -7.67
N GLN A 210 10.34 10.06 -8.87
CA GLN A 210 9.64 10.63 -10.03
C GLN A 210 8.46 9.79 -10.51
N SER A 211 8.51 8.46 -10.36
CA SER A 211 7.56 7.55 -11.01
C SER A 211 6.35 7.22 -10.12
N PRO A 212 5.11 7.26 -10.67
CA PRO A 212 3.90 6.81 -9.98
C PRO A 212 3.95 5.30 -9.67
N PRO A 213 3.13 4.78 -8.72
CA PRO A 213 1.89 5.37 -8.18
C PRO A 213 2.06 6.25 -6.93
N ARG A 214 3.23 6.29 -6.30
CA ARG A 214 3.50 7.16 -5.13
C ARG A 214 4.97 7.59 -5.17
N PRO A 215 5.30 8.69 -5.86
CA PRO A 215 6.65 9.20 -5.78
C PRO A 215 6.95 9.57 -4.32
N GLY A 216 8.10 9.11 -3.81
CA GLY A 216 8.56 9.53 -2.49
C GLY A 216 9.17 10.94 -2.55
N PRO A 217 9.08 11.77 -1.50
CA PRO A 217 9.78 13.05 -1.45
C PRO A 217 11.31 12.87 -1.46
N GLY A 218 11.81 11.68 -1.13
CA GLY A 218 13.21 11.31 -1.27
C GLY A 218 13.41 9.81 -1.10
N ALA A 219 14.58 9.34 -1.50
CA ALA A 219 14.98 7.94 -1.39
C ALA A 219 16.46 7.82 -1.00
N VAL A 220 16.78 6.77 -0.23
CA VAL A 220 18.15 6.33 0.05
C VAL A 220 18.26 4.89 -0.42
N MET A 221 19.36 4.57 -1.10
CA MET A 221 19.65 3.20 -1.53
C MET A 221 21.06 2.82 -1.12
N MET A 222 21.18 1.71 -0.40
CA MET A 222 22.44 1.07 -0.06
C MET A 222 22.47 -0.35 -0.62
N ILE A 223 23.51 -0.68 -1.38
CA ILE A 223 23.79 -2.02 -1.88
C ILE A 223 25.23 -2.35 -1.54
N GLU A 224 25.42 -3.48 -0.86
CA GLU A 224 26.75 -4.00 -0.52
C GLU A 224 26.93 -5.40 -1.12
N THR A 225 27.98 -5.55 -1.91
CA THR A 225 28.32 -6.81 -2.59
C THR A 225 29.82 -7.06 -2.49
N ALA A 226 30.25 -8.28 -2.83
CA ALA A 226 31.67 -8.58 -2.94
C ALA A 226 32.37 -7.78 -4.06
N GLN A 227 31.60 -7.22 -5.01
CA GLN A 227 32.10 -6.46 -6.16
C GLN A 227 32.19 -4.95 -5.87
N GLY A 228 31.69 -4.50 -4.73
CA GLY A 228 31.71 -3.10 -4.32
C GLY A 228 30.42 -2.67 -3.63
N ARG A 229 30.37 -1.38 -3.33
CA ARG A 229 29.29 -0.73 -2.59
C ARG A 229 28.69 0.43 -3.37
N TYR A 230 27.39 0.61 -3.24
CA TYR A 230 26.64 1.76 -3.73
C TYR A 230 25.83 2.30 -2.56
N PHE A 231 26.02 3.57 -2.22
CA PHE A 231 25.30 4.24 -1.14
C PHE A 231 25.04 5.69 -1.53
N LYS A 232 23.80 5.97 -1.91
CA LYS A 232 23.38 7.27 -2.43
C LYS A 232 21.99 7.65 -1.94
N SER A 233 21.69 8.94 -1.95
CA SER A 233 20.37 9.51 -1.67
C SER A 233 19.93 10.49 -2.76
N ILE A 234 18.63 10.72 -2.87
CA ILE A 234 18.01 11.68 -3.80
C ILE A 234 16.75 12.28 -3.17
N GLY A 235 16.34 13.47 -3.58
CA GLY A 235 15.13 14.13 -3.08
C GLY A 235 15.38 14.94 -1.83
N VAL A 236 14.31 15.19 -1.10
CA VAL A 236 14.25 16.05 0.08
C VAL A 236 13.78 15.26 1.30
N ALA A 237 14.31 15.63 2.47
CA ALA A 237 13.83 15.14 3.75
C ALA A 237 12.54 15.85 4.17
N ASP A 238 12.35 17.08 3.72
CA ASP A 238 11.22 17.94 4.06
C ASP A 238 10.80 18.75 2.82
N VAL A 239 9.54 18.60 2.41
CA VAL A 239 8.99 19.21 1.19
C VAL A 239 8.60 20.68 1.37
N GLU A 240 8.49 21.18 2.60
CA GLU A 240 8.17 22.58 2.89
C GLU A 240 9.42 23.45 2.89
N THR A 241 10.50 22.94 3.47
CA THR A 241 11.80 23.62 3.58
C THR A 241 12.73 23.30 2.42
N CYS A 242 12.43 22.25 1.66
CA CYS A 242 13.29 21.70 0.61
C CYS A 242 14.67 21.27 1.11
N GLU A 243 14.75 20.82 2.37
CA GLU A 243 15.99 20.29 2.93
C GLU A 243 16.41 19.02 2.15
N PRO A 244 17.62 18.97 1.57
CA PRO A 244 18.08 17.80 0.83
C PRO A 244 18.13 16.56 1.72
N LEU A 245 17.73 15.42 1.17
CA LEU A 245 17.78 14.16 1.89
C LEU A 245 19.23 13.67 2.04
N ALA A 246 19.70 13.51 3.27
CA ALA A 246 20.99 12.91 3.57
C ALA A 246 20.87 11.38 3.68
N ALA A 247 21.93 10.66 3.33
CA ALA A 247 21.91 9.20 3.40
C ALA A 247 21.90 8.65 4.84
N ASP A 248 22.22 9.48 5.83
CA ASP A 248 22.14 9.21 7.26
C ASP A 248 20.91 9.84 7.93
N SER A 249 19.96 10.36 7.14
CA SER A 249 18.66 10.81 7.65
C SER A 249 17.91 9.67 8.33
N HIS A 250 17.17 10.01 9.39
CA HIS A 250 16.36 9.03 10.13
C HIS A 250 15.01 8.79 9.45
N TYR A 251 14.58 7.53 9.47
CA TYR A 251 13.30 7.09 8.93
C TYR A 251 12.46 6.38 9.98
N GLN A 252 11.15 6.58 9.90
CA GLN A 252 10.20 5.70 10.55
C GLN A 252 10.04 4.45 9.70
N ILE A 253 10.76 3.39 10.06
CA ILE A 253 10.86 2.16 9.26
C ILE A 253 9.63 1.23 9.35
N GLY A 254 8.63 1.62 10.15
CA GLY A 254 7.36 0.91 10.30
C GLY A 254 7.54 -0.58 10.58
N SER A 255 6.86 -1.42 9.81
CA SER A 255 6.83 -2.87 9.96
C SER A 255 8.19 -3.57 9.82
N ASN A 256 9.23 -2.92 9.31
CA ASN A 256 10.59 -3.49 9.35
C ASN A 256 11.05 -3.75 10.79
N THR A 257 10.56 -2.97 11.76
CA THR A 257 10.83 -3.15 13.20
C THR A 257 10.53 -4.58 13.68
N LYS A 258 9.54 -5.25 13.08
CA LYS A 258 9.15 -6.62 13.43
C LYS A 258 10.31 -7.62 13.29
N MET A 259 11.18 -7.43 12.30
CA MET A 259 12.36 -8.28 12.14
C MET A 259 13.31 -8.18 13.33
N MET A 260 13.48 -6.97 13.88
CA MET A 260 14.30 -6.75 15.08
C MET A 260 13.65 -7.39 16.31
N THR A 261 12.33 -7.20 16.49
CA THR A 261 11.58 -7.83 17.58
C THR A 261 11.72 -9.36 17.53
N SER A 262 11.54 -9.98 16.36
CA SER A 262 11.70 -11.42 16.19
C SER A 262 13.12 -11.89 16.51
N ALA A 263 14.15 -11.14 16.09
CA ALA A 263 15.53 -11.46 16.41
C ALA A 263 15.80 -11.48 17.92
N ILE A 264 15.25 -10.52 18.66
CA ILE A 264 15.36 -10.48 20.13
C ILE A 264 14.64 -11.68 20.77
N ILE A 265 13.43 -12.02 20.31
CA ILE A 265 12.71 -13.20 20.81
C ILE A 265 13.52 -14.49 20.60
N PHE A 266 14.09 -14.69 19.41
CA PHE A 266 14.92 -15.87 19.14
C PHE A 266 16.21 -15.85 19.96
N GLN A 267 16.83 -14.69 20.17
CA GLN A 267 17.99 -14.57 21.06
C GLN A 267 17.63 -14.96 22.50
N LEU A 268 16.51 -14.47 23.05
CA LEU A 268 16.04 -14.83 24.38
C LEU A 268 15.75 -16.33 24.51
N GLN A 269 15.27 -16.97 23.43
CA GLN A 269 15.12 -18.42 23.38
C GLN A 269 16.46 -19.15 23.41
N GLU A 270 17.44 -18.72 22.63
CA GLU A 270 18.79 -19.31 22.63
C GLU A 270 19.48 -19.18 23.99
N GLU A 271 19.21 -18.07 24.69
CA GLU A 271 19.68 -17.82 26.06
C GLU A 271 18.89 -18.62 27.12
N GLY A 272 17.83 -19.33 26.72
CA GLY A 272 16.98 -20.14 27.60
C GLY A 272 16.08 -19.33 28.53
N VAL A 273 15.86 -18.05 28.21
CA VAL A 273 14.98 -17.15 28.97
C VAL A 273 13.51 -17.49 28.72
N LEU A 274 13.15 -17.74 27.45
CA LEU A 274 11.80 -18.11 27.02
C LEU A 274 11.82 -19.26 26.01
N SER A 275 10.65 -19.81 25.71
CA SER A 275 10.44 -20.70 24.56
C SER A 275 9.37 -20.09 23.65
N ILE A 276 9.52 -20.17 22.33
CA ILE A 276 8.48 -19.71 21.41
C ILE A 276 7.18 -20.52 21.54
N SER A 277 7.24 -21.71 22.13
CA SER A 277 6.04 -22.50 22.46
C SER A 277 5.37 -22.06 23.76
N ASP A 278 5.93 -21.10 24.50
CA ASP A 278 5.32 -20.59 25.73
C ASP A 278 3.97 -19.93 25.41
N PRO A 279 2.95 -20.19 26.23
CA PRO A 279 1.66 -19.52 26.09
C PRO A 279 1.78 -18.06 26.55
N LEU A 280 1.03 -17.17 25.91
CA LEU A 280 1.00 -15.74 26.21
C LEU A 280 0.77 -15.46 27.71
N ARG A 281 -0.16 -16.21 28.31
CA ARG A 281 -0.50 -16.10 29.74
C ARG A 281 0.65 -16.32 30.71
N GLN A 282 1.72 -16.99 30.29
CA GLN A 282 2.90 -17.20 31.14
C GLN A 282 3.65 -15.89 31.38
N TRP A 283 3.66 -15.01 30.38
CA TRP A 283 4.43 -13.77 30.38
C TRP A 283 3.56 -12.55 30.68
N LEU A 284 2.33 -12.54 30.15
CA LEU A 284 1.38 -11.43 30.27
C LEU A 284 0.02 -11.94 30.77
N PRO A 285 -0.08 -12.48 32.00
CA PRO A 285 -1.28 -13.15 32.49
C PRO A 285 -2.53 -12.25 32.50
N ASP A 286 -2.37 -10.99 32.92
CA ASP A 286 -3.49 -10.06 33.02
C ASP A 286 -4.03 -9.63 31.65
N LEU A 287 -3.16 -9.46 30.65
CA LEU A 287 -3.56 -9.14 29.28
C LEU A 287 -4.15 -10.37 28.57
N ALA A 288 -3.53 -11.54 28.74
CA ALA A 288 -4.03 -12.79 28.17
C ALA A 288 -5.46 -13.11 28.64
N ALA A 289 -5.78 -12.80 29.90
CA ALA A 289 -7.11 -13.02 30.45
C ALA A 289 -8.20 -12.12 29.85
N GLN A 290 -7.82 -10.99 29.25
CA GLN A 290 -8.76 -10.02 28.66
C GLN A 290 -8.92 -10.21 27.14
N LEU A 291 -7.93 -10.81 26.48
CA LEU A 291 -7.96 -11.05 25.04
C LEU A 291 -8.79 -12.29 24.68
N PRO A 292 -9.56 -12.24 23.59
CA PRO A 292 -10.15 -13.45 22.99
C PRO A 292 -9.09 -14.52 22.76
N TYR A 293 -9.37 -15.73 23.27
CA TYR A 293 -8.47 -16.89 23.19
C TYR A 293 -7.06 -16.68 23.78
N GLY A 294 -6.82 -15.66 24.61
CA GLY A 294 -5.47 -15.32 25.10
C GLY A 294 -4.76 -16.45 25.87
N ASP A 295 -5.51 -17.38 26.47
CA ASP A 295 -4.99 -18.60 27.11
C ASP A 295 -4.41 -19.64 26.14
N GLN A 296 -4.76 -19.57 24.85
CA GLN A 296 -4.38 -20.51 23.81
C GLN A 296 -3.28 -19.98 22.89
N ILE A 297 -3.08 -18.65 22.86
CA ILE A 297 -2.08 -17.99 22.03
C ILE A 297 -0.68 -18.31 22.56
N THR A 298 0.25 -18.66 21.65
CA THR A 298 1.67 -18.85 21.94
C THR A 298 2.54 -17.78 21.29
N ILE A 299 3.78 -17.63 21.75
CA ILE A 299 4.77 -16.72 21.13
C ILE A 299 4.98 -17.04 19.64
N ASP A 300 5.03 -18.32 19.26
CA ASP A 300 5.14 -18.77 17.86
C ASP A 300 3.97 -18.27 17.00
N MET A 301 2.74 -18.33 17.52
CA MET A 301 1.55 -17.81 16.81
C MET A 301 1.59 -16.29 16.64
N LEU A 302 2.20 -15.56 17.59
CA LEU A 302 2.43 -14.11 17.47
C LEU A 302 3.46 -13.80 16.38
N LEU A 303 4.59 -14.52 16.37
CA LEU A 303 5.66 -14.37 15.37
C LEU A 303 5.18 -14.67 13.95
N THR A 304 4.30 -15.68 13.82
CA THR A 304 3.83 -16.22 12.52
C THR A 304 2.49 -15.65 12.05
N HIS A 305 1.86 -14.77 12.83
CA HIS A 305 0.55 -14.17 12.53
C HIS A 305 -0.59 -15.21 12.39
N THR A 306 -0.56 -16.26 13.20
CA THR A 306 -1.58 -17.33 13.24
C THR A 306 -2.36 -17.36 14.56
N SER A 307 -2.20 -16.33 15.39
CA SER A 307 -2.90 -16.20 16.68
C SER A 307 -4.38 -15.83 16.55
N GLY A 308 -4.80 -15.28 15.40
CA GLY A 308 -6.14 -14.75 15.19
C GLY A 308 -6.40 -13.38 15.83
N LEU A 309 -5.40 -12.79 16.50
CA LEU A 309 -5.54 -11.49 17.16
C LEU A 309 -5.98 -10.39 16.20
N TYR A 310 -7.02 -9.66 16.58
CA TYR A 310 -7.47 -8.47 15.86
C TYR A 310 -6.40 -7.37 15.87
N ASP A 311 -6.27 -6.63 14.77
CA ASP A 311 -5.32 -5.52 14.68
C ASP A 311 -5.91 -4.27 15.38
N TYR A 312 -5.13 -3.62 16.24
CA TYR A 312 -5.56 -2.38 16.89
C TYR A 312 -5.84 -1.26 15.88
N PHE A 313 -5.26 -1.31 14.68
CA PHE A 313 -5.58 -0.37 13.60
C PHE A 313 -7.01 -0.54 13.08
N ASP A 314 -7.60 -1.72 13.21
CA ASP A 314 -8.93 -2.04 12.69
C ASP A 314 -10.04 -1.86 13.75
N VAL A 315 -9.68 -1.49 14.98
CA VAL A 315 -10.64 -1.26 16.06
C VAL A 315 -11.29 0.10 15.85
N SER A 316 -12.58 0.09 15.52
CA SER A 316 -13.41 1.29 15.44
C SER A 316 -13.87 1.77 16.82
N ASP A 317 -13.92 3.08 17.01
CA ASP A 317 -14.57 3.74 18.14
C ASP A 317 -16.11 3.79 17.97
N THR A 318 -16.80 4.48 18.88
CA THR A 318 -18.27 4.57 18.88
C THR A 318 -18.85 5.28 17.66
N ASP A 319 -18.06 6.11 16.99
CA ASP A 319 -18.45 6.86 15.79
C ASP A 319 -17.99 6.15 14.50
N GLY A 320 -17.37 4.97 14.63
CA GLY A 320 -16.89 4.15 13.52
C GLY A 320 -15.47 4.48 13.08
N ALA A 321 -14.80 5.43 13.73
CA ALA A 321 -13.44 5.85 13.37
C ALA A 321 -12.38 4.93 13.98
N THR A 322 -11.30 4.70 13.27
CA THR A 322 -10.19 3.82 13.66
C THR A 322 -8.91 4.60 13.88
N ILE A 323 -7.91 3.99 14.52
CA ILE A 323 -6.55 4.59 14.60
C ILE A 323 -5.94 4.77 13.19
N ALA A 324 -6.35 3.94 12.22
CA ALA A 324 -5.92 4.09 10.83
C ALA A 324 -6.48 5.36 10.16
N ASP A 325 -7.59 5.92 10.66
CA ASP A 325 -8.20 7.16 10.13
C ASP A 325 -7.47 8.44 10.57
N GLY A 326 -6.27 8.33 11.15
CA GLY A 326 -5.43 9.47 11.54
C GLY A 326 -5.16 10.47 10.40
N GLU A 327 -5.29 10.06 9.14
CA GLU A 327 -5.24 10.98 7.98
C GLU A 327 -6.34 12.07 8.04
N THR A 328 -7.48 11.77 8.67
CA THR A 328 -8.61 12.70 8.86
C THR A 328 -8.61 13.39 10.23
N ASP A 329 -7.99 12.78 11.26
CA ASP A 329 -7.80 13.38 12.58
C ASP A 329 -6.32 13.48 12.97
N LYS A 330 -5.74 14.66 12.73
CA LYS A 330 -4.35 14.99 13.10
C LYS A 330 -4.08 14.88 14.61
N ALA A 331 -5.10 14.96 15.46
CA ALA A 331 -4.94 14.75 16.90
C ALA A 331 -4.69 13.27 17.24
N MET A 332 -5.26 12.34 16.47
CA MET A 332 -4.96 10.90 16.61
C MET A 332 -3.54 10.57 16.15
N LEU A 333 -3.05 11.17 15.07
CA LEU A 333 -1.66 10.99 14.62
C LEU A 333 -0.61 11.47 15.61
N THR A 334 -0.96 12.44 16.47
CA THR A 334 -0.03 13.04 17.44
C THR A 334 -0.21 12.49 18.86
N ARG A 335 -1.18 11.59 19.07
CA ARG A 335 -1.39 10.93 20.36
C ARG A 335 -0.31 9.87 20.59
N ALA A 336 0.39 9.99 21.70
CA ALA A 336 1.31 8.97 22.18
C ALA A 336 0.53 7.87 22.91
N PHE A 337 0.26 6.75 22.23
CA PHE A 337 -0.28 5.55 22.86
C PHE A 337 0.83 4.72 23.51
N THR A 338 0.56 4.19 24.70
CA THR A 338 1.36 3.13 25.30
C THR A 338 1.05 1.79 24.64
N PRO A 339 2.00 0.83 24.61
CA PRO A 339 1.76 -0.53 24.14
C PRO A 339 0.52 -1.19 24.79
N GLN A 340 0.34 -0.98 26.10
CA GLN A 340 -0.77 -1.56 26.85
C GLN A 340 -2.11 -0.94 26.45
N GLU A 341 -2.18 0.36 26.18
CA GLU A 341 -3.41 1.01 25.67
C GLU A 341 -3.84 0.39 24.33
N LEU A 342 -2.90 0.15 23.41
CA LEU A 342 -3.21 -0.44 22.11
C LEU A 342 -3.73 -1.88 22.23
N VAL A 343 -3.15 -2.69 23.11
CA VAL A 343 -3.65 -4.04 23.39
C VAL A 343 -5.02 -4.00 24.07
N THR A 344 -5.24 -3.02 24.96
CA THR A 344 -6.51 -2.86 25.68
C THR A 344 -7.64 -2.52 24.73
N LEU A 345 -7.40 -1.71 23.69
CA LEU A 345 -8.41 -1.45 22.65
C LEU A 345 -8.91 -2.74 21.99
N VAL A 346 -7.99 -3.65 21.69
CA VAL A 346 -8.35 -4.95 21.10
C VAL A 346 -9.11 -5.80 22.12
N ALA A 347 -8.66 -5.84 23.38
CA ALA A 347 -9.33 -6.58 24.43
C ALA A 347 -10.77 -6.09 24.67
N ASP A 348 -10.97 -4.78 24.74
CA ASP A 348 -12.27 -4.14 24.95
C ASP A 348 -13.22 -4.36 23.76
N SER A 349 -12.68 -4.47 22.54
CA SER A 349 -13.49 -4.80 21.36
C SER A 349 -14.05 -6.23 21.41
N GLY A 350 -13.37 -7.15 22.11
CA GLY A 350 -13.72 -8.57 22.13
C GLY A 350 -13.58 -9.29 20.79
N LEU A 351 -12.96 -8.66 19.79
CA LEU A 351 -12.83 -9.19 18.43
C LEU A 351 -11.61 -10.10 18.27
N SER A 352 -11.76 -11.10 17.41
CA SER A 352 -10.72 -11.99 16.91
C SER A 352 -11.05 -12.31 15.46
N TYR A 353 -10.06 -12.38 14.57
CA TYR A 353 -10.31 -12.79 13.19
C TYR A 353 -10.68 -14.28 13.11
N PHE A 354 -10.01 -15.11 13.89
CA PHE A 354 -10.22 -16.57 13.96
C PHE A 354 -9.69 -17.14 15.29
N GLU A 355 -9.88 -18.45 15.51
CA GLU A 355 -9.30 -19.18 16.64
C GLU A 355 -7.79 -19.43 16.44
N PRO A 356 -6.95 -19.37 17.49
CA PRO A 356 -5.50 -19.57 17.34
C PRO A 356 -5.14 -20.88 16.64
N ALA A 357 -4.25 -20.80 15.64
CA ALA A 357 -3.82 -21.91 14.79
C ALA A 357 -4.94 -22.66 14.05
N ALA A 358 -6.04 -21.98 13.74
CA ALA A 358 -7.03 -22.49 12.79
C ALA A 358 -6.38 -22.87 11.45
N GLU A 359 -6.68 -24.07 10.94
CA GLU A 359 -6.01 -24.62 9.76
C GLU A 359 -6.30 -23.77 8.52
N GLY A 360 -5.24 -23.30 7.86
CA GLY A 360 -5.33 -22.47 6.65
C GLY A 360 -5.57 -20.98 6.93
N GLU A 361 -5.76 -20.59 8.19
CA GLU A 361 -5.99 -19.20 8.58
C GLU A 361 -4.69 -18.47 8.87
N TRP A 362 -4.59 -17.23 8.37
CA TRP A 362 -3.46 -16.34 8.57
C TRP A 362 -3.95 -14.90 8.44
N GLN A 363 -3.60 -14.05 9.41
CA GLN A 363 -3.93 -12.63 9.34
C GLN A 363 -2.85 -11.80 10.03
N TYR A 364 -2.28 -10.88 9.27
CA TYR A 364 -1.32 -9.92 9.79
C TYR A 364 -1.94 -9.10 10.92
N SER A 365 -1.20 -8.95 12.02
CA SER A 365 -1.67 -8.24 13.21
C SER A 365 -0.50 -7.54 13.90
N ASN A 366 -0.59 -6.21 14.00
CA ASN A 366 0.39 -5.40 14.73
C ASN A 366 0.27 -5.62 16.24
N THR A 367 -0.93 -5.90 16.74
CA THR A 367 -1.20 -6.26 18.15
C THR A 367 -0.31 -7.42 18.60
N GLY A 368 -0.13 -8.43 17.75
CA GLY A 368 0.74 -9.56 18.07
C GLY A 368 2.20 -9.17 18.32
N TYR A 369 2.73 -8.22 17.55
CA TYR A 369 4.10 -7.73 17.74
C TYR A 369 4.25 -6.73 18.88
N ILE A 370 3.18 -6.03 19.26
CA ILE A 370 3.15 -5.26 20.51
C ILE A 370 3.26 -6.19 21.71
N LEU A 371 2.51 -7.30 21.71
CA LEU A 371 2.61 -8.32 22.76
C LEU A 371 4.01 -8.93 22.83
N LEU A 372 4.67 -9.20 21.70
CA LEU A 372 6.07 -9.65 21.70
C LEU A 372 7.00 -8.61 22.33
N GLY A 373 6.81 -7.32 22.06
CA GLY A 373 7.54 -6.24 22.73
C GLY A 373 7.34 -6.26 24.24
N LEU A 374 6.10 -6.42 24.70
CA LEU A 374 5.75 -6.53 26.12
C LEU A 374 6.29 -7.79 26.81
N ILE A 375 6.52 -8.88 26.07
CA ILE A 375 7.19 -10.09 26.58
C ILE A 375 8.70 -9.86 26.76
N ILE A 376 9.29 -8.99 25.93
CA ILE A 376 10.73 -8.65 26.01
C ILE A 376 11.03 -7.75 27.21
N GLU A 377 10.11 -6.83 27.56
CA GLU A 377 10.19 -5.95 28.73
C GLU A 377 10.10 -6.71 30.07
#